data_AF-A0A0F9GC26-F1
#
_entry.id   AF-A0A0F9GC26-F1
#
_cell.length_a   1.000
_cell.length_b   1.000
_cell.length_c   1.000
_cell.angle_alpha   90.00
_cell.angle_beta   90.00
_cell.angle_gamma   90.00
#
_symmetry.space_group_name_H-M   'P 1'
#
loop_
_entity.id
_entity.type
_entity.pdbx_description
1 polymer ?
#
loop_
_entity_poly.entity_id
_entity_poly.type
_entity_poly.pdbx_seq_one_letter_code
_entity_poly.pdbx_strand_id
1 'polypeptide(L)'
;MTIQTSVPVSTRKPGTFFEFNIANAARGLVPLQSRIVLVGMQGAAATKTALEVNQIFSEADADLFYGQGTELALMAKFALRSGKRFG
;
A
#
# COMPACT_ATOMS: atom_id res chain seq x y z
N MET A 1 1.72 -0.87 -37.59
CA MET A 1 0.86 -2.02 -37.25
C MET A 1 1.72 -3.26 -37.35
N THR A 2 2.28 -3.72 -36.23
CA THR A 2 3.17 -4.90 -36.19
C THR A 2 2.33 -6.11 -35.86
N ILE A 3 2.30 -7.10 -36.75
CA ILE A 3 1.51 -8.33 -36.58
C ILE A 3 2.30 -9.28 -35.67
N GLN A 4 1.78 -9.56 -34.47
CA GLN A 4 2.32 -10.60 -33.60
C GLN A 4 2.00 -12.00 -34.18
N THR A 5 3.02 -12.84 -34.31
CA THR A 5 2.97 -14.14 -34.98
C THR A 5 2.71 -15.32 -34.04
N SER A 6 2.46 -15.08 -32.74
CA SER A 6 2.33 -16.11 -31.70
C SER A 6 0.94 -16.76 -31.58
N VAL A 7 -0.03 -16.39 -32.42
CA VAL A 7 -1.38 -16.96 -32.35
C VAL A 7 -1.40 -18.39 -32.93
N PRO A 8 -1.81 -19.41 -32.14
CA PRO A 8 -1.92 -20.79 -32.60
C PRO A 8 -2.83 -20.93 -33.82
N VAL A 9 -2.42 -21.77 -34.79
CA VAL A 9 -3.10 -21.92 -36.09
C VAL A 9 -4.56 -22.37 -35.95
N SER A 10 -4.88 -23.14 -34.90
CA SER A 10 -6.23 -23.64 -34.61
C SER A 10 -7.24 -22.55 -34.21
N THR A 11 -6.77 -21.36 -33.80
CA THR A 11 -7.63 -20.25 -33.34
C THR A 11 -7.81 -19.17 -34.42
N ARG A 12 -7.17 -19.32 -35.59
CA ARG A 12 -7.22 -18.36 -36.69
C ARG A 12 -8.58 -18.43 -37.40
N LYS A 13 -9.54 -17.65 -36.91
CA LYS A 13 -10.74 -17.27 -37.67
C LYS A 13 -10.58 -15.83 -38.16
N PRO A 14 -11.10 -15.46 -39.34
CA PRO A 14 -11.08 -14.07 -39.79
C PRO A 14 -11.80 -13.16 -38.78
N GLY A 15 -11.08 -12.19 -38.19
CA GLY A 15 -11.59 -11.28 -37.17
C GLY A 15 -10.47 -10.49 -36.48
N THR A 16 -10.82 -9.40 -35.80
CA THR A 16 -9.89 -8.63 -34.96
C THR A 16 -9.77 -9.30 -33.60
N PHE A 17 -8.59 -9.81 -33.26
CA PHE A 17 -8.30 -10.38 -31.96
C PHE A 17 -7.75 -9.31 -31.03
N PHE A 18 -8.41 -9.11 -29.89
CA PHE A 18 -7.89 -8.31 -28.78
C PHE A 18 -7.38 -9.28 -27.71
N GLU A 19 -6.07 -9.26 -27.46
CA GLU A 19 -5.46 -10.04 -26.39
C GLU A 19 -5.32 -9.16 -25.15
N PHE A 20 -6.09 -9.44 -24.11
CA PHE A 20 -5.98 -8.77 -22.83
C PHE A 20 -5.07 -9.58 -21.91
N ASN A 21 -3.87 -9.06 -21.65
CA ASN A 21 -2.95 -9.67 -20.71
C ASN A 21 -3.45 -9.44 -19.26
N ILE A 22 -4.08 -10.46 -18.68
CA ILE A 22 -4.58 -10.47 -17.31
C ILE A 22 -3.52 -10.93 -16.28
N ALA A 23 -2.23 -11.02 -16.64
CA ALA A 23 -1.17 -11.42 -15.70
C ALA A 23 -1.11 -10.52 -14.45
N ASN A 24 -1.58 -9.26 -14.56
CA ASN A 24 -1.72 -8.34 -13.44
C ASN A 24 -3.19 -8.08 -13.02
N ALA A 25 -4.18 -8.77 -13.58
CA ALA A 25 -5.58 -8.58 -13.22
C ALA A 25 -5.89 -9.05 -11.78
N ALA A 26 -5.09 -9.96 -11.24
CA ALA A 26 -5.13 -10.37 -9.83
C ALA A 26 -4.46 -9.36 -8.87
N ARG A 27 -3.79 -8.30 -9.39
CA ARG A 27 -3.24 -7.20 -8.56
C ARG A 27 -4.29 -6.19 -8.11
N GLY A 28 -5.58 -6.47 -8.32
CA GLY A 28 -6.63 -5.90 -7.48
C GLY A 28 -6.57 -6.52 -6.08
N LEU A 29 -5.41 -6.45 -5.43
CA LEU A 29 -5.25 -6.87 -4.05
C LEU A 29 -6.19 -5.96 -3.26
N VAL A 30 -7.20 -6.54 -2.60
CA VAL A 30 -7.96 -5.81 -1.59
C VAL A 30 -6.90 -5.21 -0.67
N PRO A 31 -6.71 -3.87 -0.63
CA PRO A 31 -5.68 -3.30 0.21
C PRO A 31 -5.97 -3.81 1.60
N LEU A 32 -4.96 -4.45 2.19
CA LEU A 32 -5.07 -5.11 3.48
C LEU A 32 -5.79 -4.17 4.46
N GLN A 33 -7.07 -4.44 4.74
CA GLN A 33 -7.87 -3.66 5.70
C GLN A 33 -7.46 -4.00 7.14
N SER A 34 -6.18 -4.34 7.38
CA SER A 34 -5.67 -4.56 8.73
C SER A 34 -5.54 -3.21 9.41
N ARG A 35 -6.54 -2.85 10.22
CA ARG A 35 -6.39 -1.77 11.21
C ARG A 35 -5.45 -2.28 12.30
N ILE A 36 -4.36 -1.57 12.52
CA ILE A 36 -3.38 -1.87 13.56
C ILE A 36 -3.46 -0.75 14.60
N VAL A 37 -3.51 -1.12 15.87
CA VAL A 37 -3.40 -0.16 16.99
C VAL A 37 -1.98 -0.25 17.53
N LEU A 38 -1.32 0.89 17.62
CA LEU A 38 0.05 1.03 18.13
C LEU A 38 0.00 1.79 19.46
N VAL A 39 0.69 1.29 20.47
CA VAL A 39 0.79 1.90 21.80
C VAL A 39 2.26 2.00 22.15
N GLY A 40 2.71 3.18 22.55
CA GLY A 40 4.12 3.47 22.83
C GLY A 40 4.31 4.89 23.35
N MET A 41 5.55 5.26 23.65
CA MET A 41 5.87 6.60 24.16
C MET A 41 5.90 7.66 23.04
N GLN A 42 5.32 8.83 23.33
CA GLN A 42 5.45 10.04 22.50
C GLN A 42 6.43 11.04 23.14
N GLY A 43 6.98 11.95 22.34
CA GLY A 43 7.91 12.97 22.80
C GLY A 43 7.23 14.15 23.49
N ALA A 44 8.01 14.98 24.17
CA ALA A 44 7.52 16.19 24.85
C ALA A 44 6.92 17.24 23.89
N ALA A 45 7.34 17.23 22.62
CA ALA A 45 6.83 18.11 21.57
C ALA A 45 5.66 17.49 20.78
N ALA A 46 5.07 16.39 21.26
CA ALA A 46 3.91 15.77 20.61
C ALA A 46 2.73 16.74 20.58
N THR A 47 2.08 16.84 19.42
CA THR A 47 0.89 17.69 19.23
C THR A 47 -0.40 16.96 19.62
N LYS A 48 -0.36 15.62 19.72
CA LYS A 48 -1.49 14.81 20.15
C LYS A 48 -1.46 14.54 21.65
N THR A 49 -2.65 14.56 22.22
CA THR A 49 -2.97 14.20 23.60
C THR A 49 -2.61 12.73 23.86
N ALA A 50 -1.96 12.49 25.00
CA ALA A 50 -1.69 11.12 25.45
C ALA A 50 -3.01 10.41 25.76
N LEU A 51 -3.04 9.08 25.55
CA LEU A 51 -4.20 8.20 25.79
C LEU A 51 -5.41 8.43 24.87
N GLU A 52 -5.24 9.18 23.77
CA GLU A 52 -6.26 9.29 22.73
C GLU A 52 -5.88 8.53 21.45
N VAL A 53 -6.86 7.79 20.91
CA VAL A 53 -6.67 7.03 19.68
C VAL A 53 -6.80 7.97 18.49
N ASN A 54 -5.70 8.16 17.77
CA ASN A 54 -5.63 8.99 16.57
C ASN A 54 -5.32 8.12 15.33
N GLN A 55 -6.01 8.38 14.22
CA GLN A 55 -5.73 7.73 12.94
C GLN A 55 -4.59 8.44 12.22
N ILE A 56 -3.67 7.67 11.63
CA ILE A 56 -2.50 8.17 10.90
C ILE A 56 -2.35 7.39 9.60
N PHE A 57 -2.10 8.12 8.51
CA PHE A 57 -1.97 7.55 7.17
C PHE A 57 -0.66 7.92 6.47
N SER A 58 0.15 8.81 7.07
CA SER A 58 1.43 9.24 6.51
C SER A 58 2.56 9.21 7.55
N GLU A 59 3.79 9.05 7.05
CA GLU A 59 4.99 9.05 7.89
C GLU A 59 5.31 10.45 8.45
N ALA A 60 4.92 11.50 7.72
CA ALA A 60 5.09 12.89 8.14
C ALA A 60 4.15 13.24 9.31
N ASP A 61 2.89 12.76 9.26
CA ASP A 61 1.93 12.94 10.35
C ASP A 61 2.41 12.23 11.62
N ALA A 62 3.07 11.07 11.50
CA ALA A 62 3.63 10.35 12.64
C ALA A 62 4.71 11.18 13.38
N ASP A 63 5.60 11.84 12.64
CA ASP A 63 6.62 12.73 13.24
C ASP A 63 6.01 13.99 13.85
N LEU A 64 5.02 14.59 13.18
CA LEU A 64 4.35 15.79 13.66
C LEU A 64 3.52 15.52 14.92
N PHE A 65 2.86 14.36 14.99
CA PHE A 65 1.94 14.03 16.08
C PHE A 65 2.66 13.55 17.32
N TYR A 66 3.67 12.69 17.16
CA TYR A 66 4.31 12.02 18.29
C TYR A 66 5.76 12.45 18.53
N GLY A 67 6.34 13.22 17.62
CA GLY A 67 7.72 13.70 17.69
C GLY A 67 8.67 12.81 16.90
N GLN A 68 9.55 13.45 16.12
CA GLN A 68 10.52 12.74 15.28
C GLN A 68 11.48 11.88 16.13
N GLY A 69 11.68 10.63 15.71
CA GLY A 69 12.60 9.70 16.37
C GLY A 69 12.08 9.07 17.67
N THR A 70 10.85 9.37 18.06
CA THR A 70 10.21 8.74 19.23
C THR A 70 9.76 7.31 18.90
N GLU A 71 9.60 6.49 19.93
CA GLU A 71 9.18 5.10 19.79
C GLU A 71 7.89 4.98 18.96
N LEU A 72 6.84 5.74 19.33
CA LEU A 72 5.56 5.68 18.65
C LEU A 72 5.62 6.15 17.19
N ALA A 73 6.42 7.19 16.89
CA ALA A 73 6.64 7.64 15.51
C ALA A 73 7.37 6.59 14.66
N LEU A 74 8.39 5.93 15.23
CA LEU A 74 9.14 4.87 14.54
C LEU A 74 8.27 3.64 14.25
N MET A 75 7.45 3.23 15.22
CA MET A 75 6.48 2.14 15.05
C MET A 75 5.49 2.45 13.93
N ALA A 76 4.91 3.65 13.93
CA ALA A 76 3.95 4.09 12.91
C ALA A 76 4.58 4.07 11.51
N LYS A 77 5.80 4.59 11.35
CA LYS A 77 6.54 4.56 10.07
C LYS A 77 6.83 3.14 9.59
N PHE A 78 7.24 2.27 10.50
CA PHE A 78 7.52 0.88 10.13
C PHE A 78 6.25 0.14 9.71
N ALA A 79 5.14 0.35 10.42
CA ALA A 79 3.84 -0.21 10.08
C ALA A 79 3.35 0.27 8.71
N LEU A 80 3.40 1.58 8.44
CA LEU A 80 3.00 2.16 7.16
C LEU A 80 3.84 1.64 5.98
N ARG A 81 5.16 1.51 6.15
CA ARG A 81 6.06 0.99 5.12
C ARG A 81 5.88 -0.52 4.88
N SER A 82 5.68 -1.29 5.94
CA SER A 82 5.44 -2.73 5.85
C SER A 82 4.09 -3.02 5.18
N GLY A 83 3.06 -2.23 5.50
CA GLY A 83 1.75 -2.32 4.85
C GLY A 83 1.78 -2.01 3.35
N LYS A 84 2.66 -1.10 2.90
CA LYS A 84 2.85 -0.77 1.47
C LYS A 84 3.60 -1.86 0.68
N ARG A 85 4.34 -2.75 1.35
CA ARG A 85 5.30 -3.67 0.71
C ARG A 85 4.71 -5.01 0.26
N PHE A 86 3.42 -5.23 0.49
CA PHE A 86 2.69 -6.43 0.07
C PHE A 86 1.84 -6.23 -1.21
N GLY A 87 2.11 -5.18 -2.01
CA GLY A 87 1.44 -4.91 -3.29
C GLY A 87 2.30 -5.15 -4.51
#